data_AF-A0AAD6Y7T2-F1
#
_entry.id   AF-A0AAD6Y7T2-F1
#
_cell.length_a   1.000
_cell.length_b   1.000
_cell.length_c   1.000
_cell.angle_alpha   90.00
_cell.angle_beta   90.00
_cell.angle_gamma   90.00
#
_symmetry.space_group_name_H-M   'P 1'
#
loop_
_entity.id
_entity.type
_entity.pdbx_description
1 polymer ?
#
loop_
_entity_poly.entity_id
_entity_poly.type
_entity_poly.pdbx_seq_one_letter_code
_entity_poly.pdbx_strand_id
1 'polypeptide(L)'
;LVAVTFHHNVQKKCSTACSRHCSAPPKFQLPASPCPQLLLTNSVPSDVQLNEIHSFIGSTKAQFSILDDQIAQVQHTLRRLKSQHAELADLVESHRGVVSAIRRLPRDILGEIFSHYLGARGSRLHSPKALSHLIGVCARWRAIVLASPLLW
;
A
#
# COMPACT_ATOMS: atom_id res chain seq x y z
N LEU A 1 -1.01 -24.12 -21.90
CA LEU A 1 -1.52 -22.89 -21.27
C LEU A 1 -0.84 -22.74 -19.92
N VAL A 2 0.16 -21.86 -19.92
CA VAL A 2 0.98 -21.34 -18.80
C VAL A 2 0.06 -20.43 -17.96
N ALA A 3 0.10 -20.27 -16.64
CA ALA A 3 1.21 -20.20 -15.69
C ALA A 3 0.73 -20.56 -14.26
N VAL A 4 1.60 -21.20 -13.48
CA VAL A 4 1.52 -21.24 -12.02
C VAL A 4 2.36 -20.07 -11.49
N THR A 5 1.73 -19.05 -10.93
CA THR A 5 2.43 -17.97 -10.23
C THR A 5 2.71 -18.40 -8.79
N PHE A 6 3.93 -18.87 -8.57
CA PHE A 6 4.45 -19.19 -7.24
C PHE A 6 4.67 -17.91 -6.42
N HIS A 7 4.23 -17.94 -5.17
CA HIS A 7 4.34 -16.86 -4.20
C HIS A 7 5.77 -16.32 -4.09
N HIS A 8 5.94 -15.02 -4.33
CA HIS A 8 7.14 -14.29 -3.92
C HIS A 8 7.27 -14.33 -2.40
N ASN A 9 8.21 -15.12 -1.90
CA ASN A 9 8.67 -15.07 -0.52
C ASN A 9 9.52 -13.81 -0.35
N VAL A 10 8.85 -12.70 -0.03
CA VAL A 10 9.54 -11.46 0.36
C VAL A 10 10.00 -11.62 1.81
N GLN A 11 11.11 -12.34 2.00
CA GLN A 11 11.97 -12.14 3.16
C GLN A 11 12.52 -10.70 3.06
N LYS A 12 11.76 -9.72 3.57
CA LYS A 12 12.27 -8.36 3.75
C LYS A 12 13.43 -8.46 4.72
N LYS A 13 14.66 -8.33 4.21
CA LYS A 13 15.86 -8.17 5.03
C LYS A 13 15.59 -7.03 6.01
N CYS A 14 15.55 -7.36 7.29
CA CYS A 14 15.45 -6.38 8.36
C CYS A 14 16.72 -5.52 8.31
N SER A 15 16.57 -4.20 8.17
CA SER A 15 17.68 -3.26 8.27
C SER A 15 18.38 -3.44 9.62
N THR A 16 19.70 -3.32 9.64
CA THR A 16 20.68 -3.69 10.69
C THR A 16 20.48 -3.06 12.09
N ALA A 17 19.34 -2.43 12.37
CA ALA A 17 19.03 -1.75 13.63
C ALA A 17 18.08 -2.56 14.57
N CYS A 18 17.58 -3.73 14.17
CA CYS A 18 16.67 -4.53 15.01
C CYS A 18 17.42 -5.59 15.82
N SER A 19 18.29 -5.18 16.75
CA SER A 19 19.20 -6.11 17.44
C SER A 19 18.66 -6.72 18.74
N ARG A 20 17.38 -6.55 19.11
CA ARG A 20 16.92 -7.03 20.45
C ARG A 20 15.62 -7.84 20.54
N HIS A 21 14.79 -7.94 19.50
CA HIS A 21 13.44 -8.52 19.68
C HIS A 21 12.90 -9.36 18.51
N CYS A 22 13.72 -9.77 17.55
CA CYS A 22 13.27 -10.71 16.51
C CYS A 22 13.61 -12.14 16.91
N SER A 23 12.86 -12.70 17.87
CA SER A 23 12.78 -14.16 17.99
C SER A 23 12.16 -14.67 16.69
N ALA A 24 12.83 -15.60 16.01
CA ALA A 24 12.23 -16.28 14.88
C ALA A 24 10.91 -16.89 15.35
N PRO A 25 9.79 -16.70 14.63
CA PRO A 25 8.54 -17.32 15.03
C PRO A 25 8.75 -18.83 15.11
N PRO A 26 8.25 -19.49 16.17
CA PRO A 26 8.35 -20.94 16.28
C PRO A 26 7.78 -21.56 15.00
N LYS A 27 8.52 -22.51 14.41
CA LYS A 27 8.10 -23.18 13.18
C LYS A 27 6.77 -23.88 13.45
N PHE A 28 5.75 -23.57 12.66
CA PHE A 28 4.48 -24.30 12.71
C PHE A 28 4.74 -25.77 12.35
N GLN A 29 4.33 -26.69 13.21
CA GLN A 29 4.47 -28.12 13.00
C GLN A 29 3.10 -28.74 12.81
N LEU A 30 2.93 -29.44 11.68
CA LEU A 30 1.70 -30.16 11.38
C LEU A 30 1.53 -31.33 12.37
N PRO A 31 0.31 -31.53 12.93
CA PRO A 31 0.04 -32.70 13.73
C PRO A 31 0.08 -33.95 12.83
N ALA A 32 0.67 -35.04 13.35
CA ALA A 32 0.79 -36.29 12.62
C ALA A 32 -0.56 -37.03 12.57
N SER A 33 -0.88 -37.63 11.41
CA SER A 33 -2.07 -38.48 11.28
C SER A 33 -1.99 -39.68 12.23
N PRO A 34 -3.09 -40.04 12.92
CA PRO A 34 -3.12 -41.21 13.80
C PRO A 34 -2.99 -42.53 13.02
N CYS A 35 -3.40 -42.54 11.74
CA CYS A 35 -3.39 -43.71 10.87
C CYS A 35 -2.81 -43.35 9.48
N PRO A 36 -1.49 -43.09 9.37
CA PRO A 36 -0.88 -42.63 8.12
C PRO A 36 -1.00 -43.65 6.99
N GLN A 37 -0.97 -44.95 7.30
CA GLN A 37 -1.09 -46.04 6.35
C GLN A 37 -2.43 -46.03 5.61
N LEU A 38 -3.52 -45.65 6.28
CA LEU A 38 -4.86 -45.60 5.67
C LEU A 38 -5.00 -44.45 4.66
N LEU A 39 -4.08 -43.49 4.66
CA LEU A 39 -4.02 -42.44 3.63
C LEU A 39 -3.37 -42.94 2.33
N LEU A 40 -2.70 -44.09 2.38
CA LEU A 40 -1.93 -44.65 1.27
C LEU A 40 -2.55 -45.94 0.73
N THR A 41 -3.56 -46.49 1.39
CA THR A 41 -4.24 -47.73 1.00
C THR A 41 -5.75 -47.56 0.98
N ASN A 42 -6.44 -48.41 0.20
CA ASN A 42 -7.91 -48.51 0.23
C ASN A 42 -8.41 -49.52 1.28
N SER A 43 -7.64 -49.70 2.37
CA SER A 43 -8.02 -50.63 3.44
C SER A 43 -9.19 -50.08 4.23
N VAL A 44 -10.15 -50.93 4.58
CA VAL A 44 -11.29 -50.55 5.42
C VAL A 44 -10.78 -50.24 6.84
N PRO A 45 -11.04 -49.04 7.40
CA PRO A 45 -10.64 -48.70 8.76
C PRO A 45 -11.43 -49.53 9.79
N SER A 46 -10.79 -49.90 10.90
CA SER A 46 -11.49 -50.46 12.06
C SER A 46 -12.25 -49.39 12.84
N ASP A 47 -13.20 -49.78 13.70
CA ASP A 47 -13.96 -48.83 14.53
C ASP A 47 -13.07 -47.97 15.45
N VAL A 48 -11.97 -48.55 15.94
CA VAL A 48 -10.98 -47.80 16.75
C VAL A 48 -10.31 -46.73 15.89
N GLN A 49 -9.86 -47.09 14.68
CA GLN A 49 -9.23 -46.14 13.75
C GLN A 49 -10.19 -45.05 13.30
N LEU A 50 -11.47 -45.38 13.07
CA LEU A 50 -12.51 -44.39 12.77
C LEU A 50 -12.63 -43.36 13.89
N ASN A 51 -12.72 -43.82 15.15
CA ASN A 51 -12.82 -42.91 16.30
C ASN A 51 -11.57 -42.02 16.45
N GLU A 52 -10.37 -42.58 16.28
CA GLU A 52 -9.12 -41.81 16.29
C GLU A 52 -9.08 -40.74 15.18
N ILE A 53 -9.47 -41.12 13.96
CA ILE A 53 -9.54 -40.20 12.82
C ILE A 53 -10.57 -39.10 13.06
N HIS A 54 -11.76 -39.43 13.58
CA HIS A 54 -12.78 -38.43 13.91
C HIS A 54 -12.30 -37.43 14.96
N SER A 55 -11.65 -37.91 16.02
CA SER A 55 -11.06 -37.05 17.05
C SER A 55 -9.97 -36.14 16.47
N PHE A 56 -9.07 -36.71 15.64
CA PHE A 56 -8.01 -35.97 14.96
C PHE A 56 -8.56 -34.89 14.02
N ILE A 57 -9.61 -35.18 13.25
CA ILE A 57 -10.28 -34.20 12.40
C ILE A 57 -10.88 -33.08 13.26
N GLY A 58 -11.54 -33.43 14.37
CA GLY A 58 -12.11 -32.47 15.31
C GLY A 58 -11.06 -31.52 15.88
N SER A 59 -9.97 -32.05 16.42
CA SER A 59 -8.88 -31.24 16.98
C SER A 59 -8.19 -30.38 15.92
N THR A 60 -7.99 -30.92 14.71
CA THR A 60 -7.35 -30.18 13.61
C THR A 60 -8.25 -29.04 13.13
N LYS A 61 -9.56 -29.26 13.02
CA LYS A 61 -10.53 -28.20 12.69
C LYS A 61 -10.56 -27.07 13.73
N ALA A 62 -10.44 -27.40 15.02
CA ALA A 62 -10.33 -26.40 16.08
C ALA A 62 -9.06 -25.55 15.90
N GLN A 63 -7.92 -26.16 15.55
CA GLN A 63 -6.70 -25.41 15.25
C GLN A 63 -6.84 -24.51 14.02
N PHE A 64 -7.53 -24.97 12.96
CA PHE A 64 -7.85 -24.14 11.80
C PHE A 64 -8.62 -22.88 12.21
N SER A 65 -9.68 -23.03 13.01
CA SER A 65 -10.48 -21.89 13.47
C SER A 65 -9.64 -20.87 14.25
N ILE A 66 -8.75 -21.33 15.14
CA ILE A 66 -7.85 -20.44 15.90
C ILE A 66 -6.94 -19.65 14.96
N LEU A 67 -6.38 -20.32 13.94
CA LEU A 67 -5.53 -19.65 12.94
C LEU A 67 -6.32 -18.63 12.11
N ASP A 68 -7.54 -18.95 11.70
CA ASP A 68 -8.40 -18.03 10.97
C ASP A 68 -8.71 -16.76 11.78
N ASP A 69 -9.00 -16.91 13.07
CA ASP A 69 -9.22 -15.78 13.98
C ASP A 69 -7.96 -14.91 14.12
N GLN A 70 -6.79 -15.53 14.27
CA GLN A 70 -5.50 -14.82 14.33
C GLN A 70 -5.20 -14.09 13.02
N ILE A 71 -5.45 -14.73 11.88
CA ILE A 71 -5.30 -14.11 10.56
C ILE A 71 -6.23 -12.90 10.45
N ALA A 72 -7.50 -13.03 10.82
CA ALA A 72 -8.47 -11.94 10.78
C ALA A 72 -8.03 -10.76 11.66
N GLN A 73 -7.53 -11.03 12.87
CA GLN A 73 -7.03 -10.02 13.80
C GLN A 73 -5.81 -9.26 13.25
N VAL A 74 -4.83 -10.00 12.71
CA VAL A 74 -3.62 -9.39 12.11
C VAL A 74 -4.00 -8.56 10.89
N GLN A 75 -4.88 -9.07 10.03
CA GLN A 75 -5.36 -8.31 8.87
C GLN A 75 -6.11 -7.03 9.26
N HIS A 76 -6.96 -7.10 10.29
CA HIS A 76 -7.65 -5.91 10.82
C HIS A 76 -6.63 -4.86 11.30
N THR A 77 -5.64 -5.30 12.08
CA THR A 77 -4.57 -4.42 12.57
C THR A 77 -3.78 -3.81 11.41
N LEU A 78 -3.42 -4.61 10.40
CA LEU A 78 -2.71 -4.15 9.22
C LEU A 78 -3.53 -3.10 8.44
N ARG A 79 -4.84 -3.31 8.25
CA ARG A 79 -5.73 -2.34 7.59
C ARG A 79 -5.74 -1.01 8.34
N ARG A 80 -5.92 -1.05 9.67
CA ARG A 80 -5.91 0.16 10.51
C ARG A 80 -4.59 0.92 10.38
N LEU A 81 -3.46 0.23 10.50
CA LEU A 81 -2.14 0.87 10.39
C LEU A 81 -1.88 1.47 9.00
N LYS A 82 -2.33 0.81 7.93
CA LYS A 82 -2.25 1.35 6.57
C LYS A 82 -3.07 2.62 6.40
N SER A 83 -4.27 2.69 6.98
CA SER A 83 -5.10 3.91 6.97
C SER A 83 -4.37 5.06 7.64
N GLN A 84 -3.89 4.84 8.87
CA GLN A 84 -3.16 5.86 9.63
C GLN A 84 -1.90 6.32 8.91
N HIS A 85 -1.16 5.40 8.29
CA HIS A 85 0.00 5.75 7.48
C HIS A 85 -0.37 6.63 6.28
N ALA A 86 -1.44 6.30 5.55
CA ALA A 86 -1.90 7.10 4.43
C ALA A 86 -2.34 8.51 4.87
N GLU A 87 -3.14 8.62 5.93
CA GLU A 87 -3.59 9.90 6.49
C GLU A 87 -2.40 10.79 6.89
N LEU A 88 -1.39 10.22 7.54
CA LEU A 88 -0.18 10.96 7.91
C LEU A 88 0.65 11.38 6.70
N ALA A 89 0.76 10.51 5.68
CA ALA A 89 1.46 10.84 4.45
C ALA A 89 0.78 12.01 3.71
N ASP A 90 -0.56 11.98 3.61
CA ASP A 90 -1.34 13.05 2.99
C ASP A 90 -1.20 14.37 3.76
N LEU A 91 -1.19 14.31 5.10
CA LEU A 91 -0.96 15.48 5.94
C LEU A 91 0.43 16.10 5.69
N VAL A 92 1.47 15.27 5.64
CA VAL A 92 2.84 15.72 5.35
C VAL A 92 2.91 16.36 3.97
N GLU A 93 2.35 15.71 2.95
CA GLU A 93 2.41 16.22 1.57
C GLU A 93 1.65 17.54 1.41
N SER A 94 0.50 17.67 2.07
CA SER A 94 -0.26 18.92 2.11
C SER A 94 0.57 20.08 2.68
N HIS A 95 1.31 19.84 3.76
CA HIS A 95 2.18 20.85 4.37
C HIS A 95 3.45 21.12 3.57
N ARG A 96 4.02 20.10 2.91
CA ARG A 96 5.12 20.29 1.93
C ARG A 96 4.69 21.24 0.82
N GLY A 97 3.47 21.09 0.31
CA GLY A 97 2.89 22.03 -0.65
C GLY A 97 2.83 23.46 -0.12
N VAL A 98 2.47 23.66 1.15
CA VAL A 98 2.42 24.98 1.81
C VAL A 98 3.80 25.63 1.88
N VAL A 99 4.82 24.90 2.31
CA VAL A 99 6.18 25.43 2.48
C VAL A 99 7.02 25.43 1.19
N SER A 100 6.44 24.95 0.09
CA SER A 100 7.10 24.89 -1.22
C SER A 100 7.59 26.27 -1.67
N ALA A 101 8.76 26.31 -2.31
CA ALA A 101 9.40 27.55 -2.76
C ALA A 101 8.46 28.38 -3.65
N ILE A 102 7.66 27.73 -4.49
CA ILE A 102 6.76 28.40 -5.43
C ILE A 102 5.64 29.20 -4.74
N ARG A 103 5.21 28.80 -3.53
CA ARG A 103 4.26 29.59 -2.72
C ARG A 103 4.94 30.77 -2.01
N ARG A 104 6.26 30.78 -1.90
CA ARG A 104 7.03 31.86 -1.25
C ARG A 104 7.57 32.90 -2.24
N LEU A 105 7.58 32.60 -3.54
CA LEU A 105 8.01 33.54 -4.58
C LEU A 105 7.17 34.83 -4.55
N PRO A 106 7.76 36.01 -4.73
CA PRO A 106 7.04 37.26 -4.93
C PRO A 106 6.12 37.21 -6.17
N ARG A 107 5.16 38.14 -6.22
CA ARG A 107 4.21 38.24 -7.34
C ARG A 107 4.93 38.43 -8.67
N ASP A 108 5.90 39.33 -8.70
CA ASP A 108 6.58 39.74 -9.95
C ASP A 108 7.41 38.59 -10.51
N ILE A 109 8.11 37.85 -9.63
CA ILE A 109 8.88 36.66 -10.01
C ILE A 109 7.96 35.56 -10.56
N LEU A 110 6.80 35.32 -9.94
CA LEU A 110 5.81 34.38 -10.49
C LEU A 110 5.26 34.84 -11.84
N GLY A 111 5.02 36.14 -12.01
CA GLY A 111 4.60 36.72 -13.29
C GLY A 111 5.63 36.50 -14.39
N GLU A 112 6.91 36.74 -14.09
CA GLU A 112 8.01 36.52 -15.03
C GLU A 112 8.14 35.04 -15.42
N ILE A 113 8.03 34.13 -14.45
CA ILE A 113 7.99 32.68 -14.72
C ILE A 113 6.82 32.33 -15.65
N PHE A 114 5.63 32.92 -15.44
CA PHE A 114 4.48 32.69 -16.32
C PHE A 114 4.72 33.23 -17.72
N SER A 115 5.28 34.44 -17.85
CA SER A 115 5.66 35.03 -19.14
C SER A 115 6.62 34.12 -19.92
N HIS A 116 7.66 33.61 -19.26
CA HIS A 116 8.58 32.66 -19.88
C HIS A 116 7.91 31.33 -20.24
N TYR A 117 7.08 30.77 -19.35
CA TYR A 117 6.37 29.51 -19.60
C TYR A 117 5.46 29.61 -20.83
N LEU A 118 4.76 30.74 -21.00
CA LEU A 118 3.89 30.95 -22.14
C LEU A 118 4.69 31.28 -23.42
N GLY A 119 5.73 32.12 -23.33
CA GLY A 119 6.60 32.47 -24.45
C GLY A 119 7.38 31.27 -25.02
N ALA A 120 7.84 30.35 -24.16
CA ALA A 120 8.51 29.12 -24.57
C ALA A 120 7.59 28.15 -25.36
N ARG A 121 6.26 28.29 -25.25
CA ARG A 121 5.26 27.48 -25.97
C ARG A 121 4.84 28.09 -27.32
N GLY A 122 5.48 29.17 -27.76
CA GLY A 122 5.35 29.73 -29.09
C GLY A 122 4.73 31.13 -29.10
N SER A 123 5.49 32.11 -29.57
CA SER A 123 5.02 33.47 -29.87
C SER A 123 3.97 33.46 -30.96
N ARG A 124 2.70 33.61 -30.58
CA ARG A 124 1.63 34.35 -31.28
C ARG A 124 0.35 34.10 -30.47
N LEU A 125 0.10 34.96 -29.48
CA LEU A 125 -1.07 34.95 -28.59
C LEU A 125 -1.19 33.66 -27.75
N HIS A 126 -0.84 33.79 -26.48
CA HIS A 126 -0.79 32.73 -25.46
C HIS A 126 -1.85 31.64 -25.69
N SER A 127 -1.43 30.38 -25.91
CA SER A 127 -2.41 29.34 -26.22
C SER A 127 -3.45 29.25 -25.08
N PRO A 128 -4.76 29.26 -25.37
CA PRO A 128 -5.80 29.23 -24.33
C PRO A 128 -5.63 28.07 -23.34
N LYS A 129 -5.03 26.97 -23.81
CA LYS A 129 -4.70 25.79 -23.01
C LYS A 129 -3.57 26.03 -22.00
N ALA A 130 -2.56 26.84 -22.34
CA ALA A 130 -1.47 27.14 -21.42
C ALA A 130 -1.93 28.11 -20.32
N LEU A 131 -2.75 29.10 -20.66
CA LEU A 131 -3.39 29.99 -19.70
C LEU A 131 -4.35 29.24 -18.77
N SER A 132 -5.16 28.31 -19.31
CA SER A 132 -6.07 27.51 -18.49
C SER A 132 -5.33 26.63 -17.48
N HIS A 133 -4.15 26.10 -17.82
CA HIS A 133 -3.31 25.38 -16.86
C HIS A 133 -2.88 26.30 -15.70
N LEU A 134 -2.37 27.49 -15.97
CA LEU A 134 -1.90 28.42 -14.93
C LEU A 134 -3.05 28.90 -14.02
N ILE A 135 -4.18 29.28 -14.63
CA ILE A 135 -5.40 29.72 -13.93
C ILE A 135 -6.02 28.56 -13.13
N GLY A 136 -5.79 27.31 -13.53
CA GLY A 136 -6.27 26.11 -12.87
C GLY A 136 -5.50 25.70 -11.61
N VAL A 137 -4.26 26.17 -11.43
CA VAL A 137 -3.39 25.70 -10.31
C VAL A 137 -3.91 26.13 -8.94
N CYS A 138 -4.10 27.44 -8.72
CA CYS A 138 -4.63 27.97 -7.46
C CYS A 138 -5.16 29.39 -7.62
N ALA A 139 -5.91 29.87 -6.61
CA ALA A 139 -6.47 31.22 -6.60
C ALA A 139 -5.41 32.33 -6.75
N ARG A 140 -4.23 32.15 -6.14
CA ARG A 140 -3.13 33.11 -6.26
C ARG A 140 -2.61 33.21 -7.69
N TRP A 141 -2.37 32.07 -8.36
CA TRP A 141 -1.88 32.06 -9.75
C TRP A 141 -2.90 32.69 -10.68
N ARG A 142 -4.18 32.36 -10.51
CA ARG A 142 -5.29 32.99 -11.22
C ARG A 142 -5.30 34.51 -11.03
N ALA A 143 -5.17 35.00 -9.80
CA ALA A 143 -5.14 36.43 -9.52
C ALA A 143 -3.91 37.16 -10.11
N ILE A 144 -2.79 36.45 -10.30
CA ILE A 144 -1.62 37.00 -10.99
C ILE A 144 -1.88 37.06 -12.49
N VAL A 145 -2.33 35.95 -13.09
CA VAL A 145 -2.60 35.88 -14.53
C VAL A 145 -3.65 36.89 -14.98
N LEU A 146 -4.74 37.04 -14.23
CA LEU A 146 -5.82 37.99 -14.56
C LEU A 146 -5.39 39.45 -14.39
N ALA A 147 -4.41 39.74 -13.53
CA ALA A 147 -3.96 41.10 -13.26
C ALA A 147 -2.75 41.52 -14.09
N SER A 148 -2.23 40.64 -14.95
CA SER A 148 -1.07 40.91 -15.80
C SER A 148 -1.52 40.98 -17.27
N PRO A 149 -1.76 42.19 -17.81
CA PRO A 149 -2.20 42.38 -19.20
C PRO A 149 -1.23 41.78 -20.23
N LEU A 150 0.06 41.71 -19.90
CA LEU A 150 1.11 41.14 -20.77
C LEU A 150 0.97 39.61 -21.00
N LEU A 151 0.13 38.93 -20.20
CA LEU A 151 -0.15 37.50 -20.32
C LEU A 151 -1.40 37.19 -21.18
N TRP A 152 -2.06 38.22 -21.75
CA TRP A 152 -3.19 38.11 -22.67
C TRP A 152 -2.81 38.63 -24.05
#